data_AF-A0A6H0XP81-F1
#
_entry.id   AF-A0A6H0XP81-F1
#
_cell.length_a   1.000
_cell.length_b   1.000
_cell.length_c   1.000
_cell.angle_alpha   90.00
_cell.angle_beta   90.00
_cell.angle_gamma   90.00
#
_symmetry.space_group_name_H-M   'P 1'
#
loop_
_entity.id
_entity.type
_entity.pdbx_description
1 polymer ?
#
loop_
_entity_poly.entity_id
_entity_poly.type
_entity_poly.pdbx_seq_one_letter_code
_entity_poly.pdbx_strand_id
1 'polypeptide(L)' 'MRPTIARMAGANSVNMDPALVRYANLYVKRHEYFRWTPKTAWLSFIYIIAVPSALLYAGFATEGKWQLRGKRRGDVLSEF' A
#
# COMPACT_ATOMS: atom_id res chain seq x y z
N MET A 1 47.69 12.02 4.22
CA MET A 1 46.95 11.92 5.50
C MET A 1 45.51 11.53 5.18
N ARG A 2 44.99 10.43 5.75
CA ARG A 2 43.58 10.04 5.64
C ARG A 2 42.87 10.45 6.95
N PRO A 3 41.74 11.17 6.92
CA PRO A 3 41.03 11.52 8.14
C PRO A 3 40.30 10.28 8.67
N THR A 4 40.73 9.77 9.83
CA THR A 4 39.92 8.82 10.61
C THR A 4 38.97 9.63 11.47
N ILE A 5 37.69 9.69 11.08
CA ILE A 5 36.63 10.24 11.92
C ILE A 5 36.46 9.27 13.09
N ALA A 6 37.12 9.55 14.21
CA ALA A 6 36.94 8.79 15.44
C ALA A 6 35.53 9.07 15.97
N ARG A 7 34.62 8.10 15.81
CA ARG A 7 33.26 8.16 16.33
C ARG A 7 33.30 7.60 17.76
N MET A 8 33.32 8.48 18.76
CA MET A 8 33.13 8.05 20.17
C MET A 8 31.64 7.79 20.38
N ALA A 9 31.26 6.54 20.58
CA ALA A 9 29.92 6.14 20.99
C ALA A 9 29.90 5.93 22.52
N GLY A 10 28.94 6.56 23.21
CA GLY A 10 28.65 6.29 24.63
C GLY A 10 28.08 4.88 24.83
N ALA A 11 28.01 4.44 26.09
CA ALA A 11 27.53 3.10 26.44
C ALA A 11 26.14 2.82 25.83
N ASN A 12 26.02 1.71 25.09
CA ASN A 12 24.76 1.28 24.50
C ASN A 12 23.76 0.94 25.62
N SER A 13 22.65 1.67 25.70
CA SER A 13 21.59 1.46 26.69
C SER A 13 20.62 0.34 26.33
N VAL A 14 20.70 -0.19 25.10
CA VAL A 14 19.78 -1.19 24.57
C VAL A 14 20.52 -2.49 24.31
N ASN A 15 20.07 -3.55 24.97
CA ASN A 15 20.49 -4.91 24.67
C ASN A 15 19.76 -5.36 23.40
N MET A 16 20.47 -5.39 22.27
CA MET A 16 19.90 -5.83 21.00
C MET A 16 19.78 -7.36 20.98
N ASP A 17 18.55 -7.86 21.10
CA ASP A 17 18.28 -9.29 20.90
C ASP A 17 18.56 -9.66 19.42
N PRO A 18 19.47 -10.60 19.14
CA PRO A 18 19.77 -11.03 17.77
C PRO A 18 18.53 -11.55 17.01
N ALA A 19 17.54 -12.14 17.69
CA ALA A 19 16.33 -12.62 17.03
C ALA A 19 15.46 -11.46 16.51
N LEU A 20 15.25 -10.43 17.34
CA LEU A 20 14.51 -9.23 16.95
C LEU A 20 15.22 -8.45 15.84
N VAL A 21 16.54 -8.33 15.93
CA VAL A 21 17.35 -7.70 14.87
C VAL A 21 17.19 -8.44 13.55
N ARG A 22 17.25 -9.78 13.57
CA ARG A 22 17.05 -10.60 12.36
C ARG A 22 15.64 -10.46 11.80
N TYR A 23 14.61 -10.47 12.64
CA TYR A 23 13.23 -10.30 12.20
C TYR A 23 13.01 -8.95 11.51
N ALA A 24 13.49 -7.86 12.12
CA ALA A 24 13.44 -6.52 11.54
C ALA A 24 14.16 -6.47 10.19
N ASN A 25 15.35 -7.07 10.12
CA ASN A 25 16.11 -7.15 8.86
C ASN A 25 15.35 -7.93 7.78
N LEU A 26 14.70 -9.05 8.10
CA LEU A 26 13.89 -9.81 7.15
C LEU A 26 12.70 -9.01 6.61
N TYR A 27 12.08 -8.17 7.44
CA TYR A 27 10.99 -7.30 7.00
C TYR A 27 11.48 -6.26 5.99
N VAL A 28 12.57 -5.55 6.31
CA VAL A 28 13.17 -4.53 5.43
C VAL A 28 13.67 -5.15 4.11
N LYS A 29 14.27 -6.33 4.20
CA LYS A 29 14.90 -7.05 3.07
C LYS A 29 13.94 -7.97 2.32
N ARG A 30 12.63 -7.94 2.65
CA ARG A 30 11.62 -8.82 2.04
C ARG A 30 11.59 -8.76 0.51
N HIS A 31 11.87 -7.59 -0.06
CA HIS A 31 11.90 -7.39 -1.52
C HIS A 31 13.03 -8.17 -2.21
N GLU A 32 14.16 -8.39 -1.52
CA GLU A 32 15.29 -9.16 -2.07
C GLU A 32 14.96 -10.66 -2.19
N TYR A 33 14.10 -11.17 -1.30
CA TYR A 33 13.68 -12.58 -1.29
C TYR A 33 12.34 -12.84 -1.98
N PHE A 34 11.75 -11.80 -2.61
CA PHE A 34 10.46 -11.93 -3.26
C PHE A 34 10.53 -12.87 -4.47
N ARG A 35 9.47 -13.66 -4.68
CA ARG A 35 9.32 -14.55 -5.82
C ARG A 35 7.92 -14.44 -6.40
N TRP A 36 7.84 -14.46 -7.73
CA TRP A 36 6.59 -14.64 -8.43
C TRP A 36 6.14 -16.09 -8.30
N THR A 37 5.08 -16.29 -7.54
CA THR A 37 4.34 -17.54 -7.41
C THR A 37 2.94 -17.29 -7.97
N PRO A 38 2.19 -18.33 -8.37
CA PRO A 38 0.82 -18.14 -8.85
C PRO A 38 -0.04 -17.32 -7.87
N LYS A 39 0.15 -17.53 -6.56
CA LYS A 39 -0.54 -16.78 -5.50
C LYS A 39 -0.13 -15.30 -5.46
N THR A 40 1.16 -15.00 -5.44
CA THR A 40 1.64 -13.60 -5.35
C THR A 40 1.35 -12.83 -6.63
N ALA A 41 1.48 -13.47 -7.80
CA ALA A 41 1.09 -12.91 -9.09
C ALA A 41 -0.39 -12.53 -9.12
N TRP A 42 -1.27 -13.45 -8.69
CA TRP A 42 -2.71 -13.19 -8.64
C TRP A 42 -3.08 -12.05 -7.69
N LEU A 43 -2.48 -12.03 -6.49
CA LEU A 43 -2.69 -10.94 -5.54
C LEU A 43 -2.23 -9.59 -6.11
N SER A 44 -1.04 -9.53 -6.70
CA SER A 44 -0.54 -8.31 -7.33
C SER A 44 -1.46 -7.84 -8.45
N PHE A 45 -1.94 -8.74 -9.31
CA PHE A 45 -2.89 -8.40 -10.38
C PHE A 45 -4.19 -7.79 -9.82
N ILE A 46 -4.78 -8.40 -8.78
CA ILE A 46 -6.02 -7.90 -8.18
C ILE A 46 -5.84 -6.47 -7.67
N TYR A 47 -4.81 -6.23 -6.86
CA TYR A 47 -4.67 -4.95 -6.16
C TYR A 47 -4.08 -3.84 -7.03
N ILE A 48 -3.25 -4.18 -8.02
CA ILE A 48 -2.62 -3.18 -8.89
C ILE A 48 -3.52 -2.86 -10.10
N ILE A 49 -4.27 -3.84 -10.61
CA ILE A 49 -5.05 -3.69 -11.85
C ILE A 49 -6.55 -3.81 -11.56
N ALA A 50 -7.01 -4.97 -11.10
CA ALA A 50 -8.45 -5.25 -11.07
C ALA A 50 -9.25 -4.27 -10.19
N VAL A 51 -8.78 -4.01 -8.96
CA VAL A 51 -9.46 -3.11 -8.01
C VAL A 51 -9.43 -1.66 -8.50
N PRO A 52 -8.27 -1.06 -8.85
CA PRO A 52 -8.26 0.30 -9.39
C PRO A 52 -9.09 0.46 -10.66
N SER A 53 -9.02 -0.49 -11.60
CA SER A 53 -9.81 -0.43 -12.84
C SER A 53 -11.31 -0.54 -12.59
N ALA A 54 -11.74 -1.42 -11.67
CA ALA A 54 -13.16 -1.55 -11.33
C ALA A 54 -13.70 -0.28 -10.67
N LEU A 55 -12.94 0.33 -9.75
CA LEU A 55 -13.31 1.59 -9.11
C LEU A 55 -13.35 2.74 -10.12
N LEU A 56 -12.36 2.83 -11.01
CA LEU A 56 -12.30 3.85 -12.04
C LEU A 56 -13.51 3.73 -12.99
N TYR A 57 -13.81 2.51 -13.44
CA TYR A 57 -14.98 2.25 -14.29
C TYR A 57 -16.28 2.61 -13.58
N ALA A 58 -16.47 2.21 -12.33
CA ALA A 58 -17.64 2.56 -11.55
C ALA A 58 -17.77 4.07 -11.36
N GLY A 59 -16.66 4.76 -11.12
CA GLY A 59 -16.59 6.23 -11.06
C GLY A 59 -17.13 6.86 -12.34
N PHE A 60 -16.53 6.52 -13.50
CA PHE A 60 -16.98 7.06 -14.78
C PHE A 60 -18.42 6.68 -15.13
N ALA A 61 -18.87 5.47 -14.79
CA ALA A 61 -20.23 5.02 -15.07
C ALA A 61 -21.30 5.69 -14.18
N THR A 62 -20.90 6.24 -13.03
CA THR A 62 -21.80 6.92 -12.09
C THR A 62 -21.63 8.43 -12.05
N GLU A 63 -20.59 8.96 -12.68
CA GLU A 63 -20.32 10.39 -12.78
C GLU A 63 -21.51 11.11 -13.41
N GLY A 64 -22.02 12.13 -12.71
CA GLY A 64 -23.16 12.94 -13.16
C GLY A 64 -24.51 12.21 -13.23
N LYS A 65 -24.55 10.89 -12.96
CA LYS A 65 -25.78 10.11 -13.08
C LYS A 65 -26.80 10.46 -12.00
N TRP A 66 -26.35 10.75 -10.78
CA TRP A 66 -27.23 10.90 -9.63
C TRP A 66 -27.30 12.35 -9.16
N GLN A 67 -28.52 12.93 -9.16
CA GLN A 67 -28.76 14.26 -8.63
C GLN A 67 -29.91 14.23 -7.62
N LEU A 68 -29.59 14.42 -6.34
CA LEU A 68 -30.53 14.28 -5.22
C LEU A 68 -31.14 15.61 -4.78
N ARG A 69 -30.66 16.73 -5.33
CA ARG A 69 -31.07 18.07 -4.90
C ARG A 69 -32.55 18.31 -5.19
N GLY A 70 -33.36 18.47 -4.14
CA GLY A 70 -34.77 18.88 -4.23
C GLY A 70 -35.75 17.81 -4.71
N LYS A 71 -35.31 16.55 -4.92
CA LYS A 71 -36.17 15.45 -5.40
C LYS A 71 -37.13 14.97 -4.29
N ARG A 72 -38.35 14.57 -4.67
CA ARG A 72 -39.42 14.08 -3.79
C ARG A 72 -39.75 12.60 -4.07
N ARG A 73 -40.65 12.04 -3.27
CA ARG A 73 -41.09 10.64 -3.42
C ARG A 73 -41.75 10.44 -4.79
N GLY A 74 -41.21 9.51 -5.58
CA GLY A 74 -41.69 9.21 -6.93
C GLY A 74 -40.89 9.88 -8.05
N ASP A 75 -39.98 10.81 -7.74
CA ASP A 75 -39.16 11.49 -8.74
C ASP A 75 -37.97 10.62 -9.20
N VAL A 76 -37.61 10.73 -10.48
CA VAL A 76 -36.46 10.03 -11.06
C VAL A 76 -35.16 10.67 -10.58
N LEU A 77 -34.26 9.82 -10.06
CA LEU A 77 -32.96 10.21 -9.49
C LEU A 77 -31.83 10.19 -10.52
N SER A 78 -32.00 9.46 -11.63
CA SER A 78 -31.04 9.36 -12.73
C SER A 78 -31.21 10.54 -13.68
N GLU A 79 -30.11 11.18 -14.07
CA GLU A 79 -30.11 12.28 -15.04
C GLU A 79 -29.99 11.78 -16.50
N PHE A 80 -29.46 10.58 -16.71
CA PHE A 80 -29.39 9.87 -17.99
C PHE A 80 -29.50 8.34 -17.82
#